data_AF-A0A1Q3UVA5-F1
#
_entry.id   AF-A0A1Q3UVA5-F1
#
_cell.length_a   1.000
_cell.length_b   1.000
_cell.length_c   1.000
_cell.angle_alpha   90.00
_cell.angle_beta   90.00
_cell.angle_gamma   90.00
#
_symmetry.space_group_name_H-M   'P 1'
#
loop_
_entity.id
_entity.type
_entity.pdbx_description
1 polymer ?
#
loop_
_entity_poly.entity_id
_entity_poly.type
_entity_poly.pdbx_seq_one_letter_code
_entity_poly.pdbx_strand_id
1 'polypeptide(L)'
;MRVRPVDDANAFGPTFVRELADLASIQASLARAGVFVRGGVTADKIHSSDTVVFGPGLIRAYELEAHLAHVPRIIVDPVTIQKFRSRAIPPSRMRNEIAAMRRSIRHSDDGLWFVDYLQAGAVSLEDDGAIRDFLKEHRGRILDAASEVNVASSILPKYLWAAKYHNGACKRILKIASIPGITISKKELPSFERLRLPMLLTGNGVRG
;
A
#
# COMPACT_ATOMS: atom_id res chain seq x y z
N MET A 1 -1.64 -16.28 -0.35
CA MET A 1 -0.89 -16.06 0.90
C MET A 1 0.59 -16.34 0.63
N ARG A 2 1.52 -15.56 1.20
CA ARG A 2 2.97 -15.67 1.00
C ARG A 2 3.68 -15.58 2.34
N VAL A 3 4.76 -16.33 2.51
CA VAL A 3 5.60 -16.32 3.72
C VAL A 3 7.06 -16.19 3.29
N ARG A 4 7.81 -15.37 4.02
CA ARG A 4 9.26 -15.29 3.89
C ARG A 4 9.89 -15.66 5.24
N PRO A 5 10.46 -16.87 5.39
CA PRO A 5 11.12 -17.28 6.63
C PRO A 5 12.28 -16.35 6.99
N VAL A 6 12.46 -16.12 8.29
CA VAL A 6 13.59 -15.35 8.85
C VAL A 6 14.01 -16.01 10.14
N ASP A 7 15.12 -16.76 10.08
CA ASP A 7 15.62 -17.51 11.23
C ASP A 7 16.69 -16.74 12.03
N ASP A 8 17.24 -15.67 11.45
CA ASP A 8 18.25 -14.80 12.07
C ASP A 8 17.72 -13.37 12.30
N ALA A 9 17.83 -12.90 13.54
CA ALA A 9 17.45 -11.54 13.93
C ALA A 9 18.24 -10.45 13.17
N ASN A 10 19.50 -10.72 12.81
CA ASN A 10 20.30 -9.82 11.99
C ASN A 10 19.83 -9.80 10.54
N ALA A 11 19.34 -10.92 10.01
CA ALA A 11 18.77 -10.99 8.67
C ALA A 11 17.40 -10.30 8.55
N PHE A 12 16.68 -10.08 9.66
CA PHE A 12 15.32 -9.53 9.63
C PHE A 12 15.19 -8.19 8.90
N GLY A 13 16.09 -7.22 9.15
CA GLY A 13 15.97 -5.90 8.55
C GLY A 13 16.12 -5.89 7.02
N PRO A 14 17.23 -6.40 6.47
CA PRO A 14 17.40 -6.57 5.03
C PRO A 14 16.25 -7.35 4.40
N THR A 15 15.80 -8.41 5.07
CA THR A 15 14.70 -9.25 4.58
C THR A 15 13.37 -8.48 4.55
N PHE A 16 13.04 -7.74 5.61
CA PHE A 16 11.81 -6.96 5.68
C PHE A 16 11.78 -5.87 4.60
N VAL A 17 12.89 -5.17 4.38
CA VAL A 17 12.99 -4.16 3.32
C VAL A 17 12.82 -4.78 1.93
N ARG A 18 13.43 -5.93 1.68
CA ARG A 18 13.26 -6.67 0.42
C ARG A 18 11.82 -7.12 0.21
N GLU A 19 11.20 -7.64 1.27
CA GLU A 19 9.79 -8.04 1.26
C GLU A 19 8.87 -6.88 0.88
N LEU A 20 9.08 -5.70 1.47
CA LEU A 20 8.33 -4.50 1.12
C LEU A 20 8.53 -4.10 -0.36
N ALA A 21 9.75 -4.21 -0.88
CA ALA A 21 10.03 -3.91 -2.28
C ALA A 21 9.34 -4.89 -3.24
N ASP A 22 9.34 -6.19 -2.93
CA ASP A 22 8.66 -7.21 -3.73
C ASP A 22 7.14 -7.01 -3.71
N LEU A 23 6.56 -6.78 -2.53
CA LEU A 23 5.12 -6.51 -2.38
C LEU A 23 4.72 -5.27 -3.15
N ALA A 24 5.54 -4.22 -3.11
CA ALA A 24 5.33 -3.01 -3.87
C ALA A 24 5.37 -3.25 -5.39
N SER A 25 6.34 -4.03 -5.86
CA SER A 25 6.45 -4.41 -7.27
C SER A 25 5.22 -5.20 -7.74
N ILE A 26 4.83 -6.23 -7.00
CA ILE A 26 3.64 -7.04 -7.30
C ILE A 26 2.39 -6.16 -7.33
N GLN A 27 2.20 -5.31 -6.32
CA GLN A 27 1.04 -4.43 -6.24
C GLN A 27 1.00 -3.42 -7.39
N ALA A 28 2.15 -2.86 -7.79
CA ALA A 28 2.24 -1.95 -8.93
C ALA A 28 1.90 -2.66 -10.25
N SER A 29 2.44 -3.86 -10.48
CA SER A 29 2.14 -4.66 -11.68
C SER A 29 0.66 -5.01 -11.78
N LEU A 30 0.05 -5.46 -10.68
CA LEU A 30 -1.39 -5.76 -10.64
C LEU A 30 -2.23 -4.51 -10.88
N ALA A 31 -1.89 -3.38 -10.27
CA ALA A 31 -2.60 -2.12 -10.48
C ALA A 31 -2.53 -1.64 -11.94
N ARG A 32 -1.39 -1.82 -12.63
CA ARG A 32 -1.28 -1.55 -14.09
C ARG A 32 -2.16 -2.46 -14.94
N ALA A 33 -2.40 -3.68 -14.48
CA ALA A 33 -3.34 -4.63 -15.09
C ALA A 33 -4.81 -4.34 -14.70
N GLY A 34 -5.10 -3.29 -13.92
CA GLY A 34 -6.44 -2.96 -13.44
C GLY A 34 -6.89 -3.77 -12.21
N VAL A 35 -6.00 -4.58 -11.63
CA VAL A 35 -6.27 -5.39 -10.44
C VAL A 35 -5.76 -4.69 -9.19
N PHE A 36 -6.67 -4.06 -8.46
CA PHE A 36 -6.36 -3.35 -7.22
C PHE A 36 -6.47 -4.27 -6.00
N VAL A 37 -5.32 -4.66 -5.44
CA VAL A 37 -5.25 -5.61 -4.32
C VAL A 37 -5.19 -4.94 -2.95
N ARG A 38 -5.60 -5.70 -1.93
CA ARG A 38 -5.45 -5.37 -0.52
C ARG A 38 -4.73 -6.50 0.21
N GLY A 39 -4.14 -6.20 1.37
CA GLY A 39 -3.45 -7.18 2.18
C GLY A 39 -2.94 -6.65 3.50
N GLY A 40 -2.29 -7.51 4.27
CA GLY A 40 -1.55 -7.17 5.48
C GLY A 40 -0.20 -7.88 5.48
N VAL A 41 0.84 -7.19 5.94
CA VAL A 41 2.16 -7.77 6.19
C VAL A 41 2.50 -7.63 7.68
N THR A 42 2.90 -8.75 8.28
CA THR A 42 3.35 -8.81 9.66
C THR A 42 4.52 -9.79 9.82
N ALA A 43 5.26 -9.69 10.91
CA ALA A 43 6.43 -10.51 11.21
C ALA A 43 6.32 -11.13 12.59
N ASP A 44 5.75 -12.33 12.63
CA ASP A 44 5.56 -13.11 13.86
C ASP A 44 5.82 -14.60 13.58
N LYS A 45 5.75 -15.41 14.62
CA LYS A 45 5.96 -16.86 14.55
C LYS A 45 4.97 -17.49 13.57
N ILE A 46 5.51 -18.36 12.74
CA ILE A 46 4.76 -19.17 11.80
C ILE A 46 5.38 -20.56 11.78
N HIS A 47 4.53 -21.58 11.73
CA HIS A 47 4.94 -22.91 11.34
C HIS A 47 4.62 -23.06 9.86
N SER A 48 5.60 -23.47 9.08
CA SER A 48 5.46 -23.68 7.64
C SER A 48 6.03 -25.05 7.29
N SER A 49 5.17 -25.89 6.72
CA SER A 49 5.53 -27.16 6.07
C SER A 49 5.16 -27.07 4.58
N ASP A 50 5.45 -28.11 3.80
CA ASP A 50 5.14 -28.12 2.36
C ASP A 50 3.64 -28.03 2.06
N THR A 51 2.78 -28.41 3.02
CA THR A 51 1.33 -28.51 2.81
C THR A 51 0.50 -27.58 3.70
N VAL A 52 1.04 -27.14 4.83
CA VAL A 52 0.30 -26.34 5.81
C VAL A 52 1.17 -25.20 6.34
N VAL A 53 0.56 -24.02 6.40
CA VAL A 53 1.11 -22.85 7.10
C VAL A 53 0.10 -22.40 8.16
N PHE A 54 0.56 -22.24 9.39
CA PHE A 54 -0.27 -21.74 10.50
C PHE A 54 0.56 -21.00 11.54
N GLY A 55 -0.09 -20.22 12.39
CA GLY A 55 0.57 -19.50 13.48
C GLY A 55 0.05 -18.06 13.64
N PRO A 56 0.46 -17.38 14.72
CA PRO A 56 -0.01 -16.03 15.02
C PRO A 56 0.30 -15.03 13.89
N GLY A 57 1.42 -15.18 13.19
CA GLY A 57 1.75 -14.31 12.05
C GLY A 57 0.75 -14.41 10.90
N LEU A 58 0.25 -15.61 10.61
CA LEU A 58 -0.80 -15.79 9.60
C LEU A 58 -2.12 -15.17 10.04
N ILE A 59 -2.56 -15.48 11.26
CA ILE A 59 -3.82 -14.94 11.82
C ILE A 59 -3.78 -13.41 11.77
N ARG A 60 -2.68 -12.82 12.24
CA ARG A 60 -2.50 -11.37 12.25
C ARG A 60 -2.52 -10.76 10.85
N ALA A 61 -1.85 -11.38 9.87
CA ALA A 61 -1.85 -10.88 8.50
C ALA A 61 -3.26 -10.93 7.89
N TYR A 62 -4.03 -11.96 8.20
CA TYR A 62 -5.44 -12.08 7.83
C TYR A 62 -6.29 -11.00 8.48
N GLU A 63 -6.16 -10.76 9.80
CA GLU A 63 -6.90 -9.71 10.50
C GLU A 63 -6.65 -8.31 9.90
N LEU A 64 -5.39 -8.00 9.57
CA LEU A 64 -5.03 -6.74 8.92
C LEU A 64 -5.75 -6.57 7.57
N GLU A 65 -5.79 -7.62 6.75
CA GLU A 65 -6.47 -7.59 5.44
C GLU A 65 -7.99 -7.50 5.59
N ALA A 66 -8.57 -8.38 6.42
CA ALA A 66 -10.00 -8.55 6.54
C ALA A 66 -10.68 -7.36 7.24
N HIS A 67 -10.02 -6.81 8.27
CA HIS A 67 -10.65 -5.83 9.17
C HIS A 67 -10.12 -4.41 9.02
N LEU A 68 -8.92 -4.19 8.46
CA LEU A 68 -8.33 -2.85 8.38
C LEU A 68 -8.07 -2.38 6.93
N ALA A 69 -7.87 -3.30 5.98
CA ALA A 69 -7.62 -2.97 4.57
C ALA A 69 -8.92 -2.74 3.79
N HIS A 70 -9.70 -1.72 4.17
CA HIS A 70 -10.97 -1.38 3.52
C HIS A 70 -10.82 -0.82 2.08
N VAL A 71 -9.61 -0.41 1.73
CA VAL A 71 -9.21 0.21 0.45
C VAL A 71 -8.04 -0.57 -0.14
N PRO A 72 -7.74 -0.47 -1.46
CA PRO A 72 -6.77 -1.34 -2.14
C PRO A 72 -5.32 -1.00 -1.79
N ARG A 73 -4.90 -1.39 -0.58
CA ARG A 73 -3.55 -1.19 -0.05
C ARG A 73 -3.10 -2.41 0.75
N ILE A 74 -1.79 -2.61 0.81
CA ILE A 74 -1.17 -3.61 1.68
C ILE A 74 -0.74 -2.89 2.98
N ILE A 75 -1.40 -3.19 4.09
CA ILE A 75 -1.10 -2.61 5.41
C ILE A 75 0.18 -3.22 5.97
N VAL A 76 1.03 -2.39 6.57
CA VAL A 76 2.23 -2.81 7.28
C VAL A 76 1.96 -2.75 8.78
N ASP A 77 2.01 -3.90 9.44
CA ASP A 77 1.73 -4.01 10.87
C ASP A 77 2.68 -3.12 11.70
N PRO A 78 2.15 -2.24 12.57
CA PRO A 78 2.98 -1.44 13.47
C PRO A 78 3.97 -2.27 14.30
N VAL A 79 3.58 -3.49 14.71
CA VAL A 79 4.47 -4.43 15.42
C VAL A 79 5.70 -4.77 14.59
N THR A 80 5.55 -4.93 13.28
CA THR A 80 6.66 -5.26 12.37
C THR A 80 7.61 -4.07 12.19
N ILE A 81 7.05 -2.86 12.09
CA ILE A 81 7.84 -1.62 12.04
C ILE A 81 8.60 -1.42 13.36
N GLN A 82 7.95 -1.69 14.50
CA GLN A 82 8.59 -1.62 15.81
C GLN A 82 9.73 -2.62 15.92
N LYS A 83 9.49 -3.89 15.54
CA LYS A 83 10.52 -4.94 15.49
C LYS A 83 11.71 -4.55 14.63
N PHE A 84 11.48 -3.88 13.50
CA PHE A 84 12.57 -3.35 12.66
C PHE A 84 13.37 -2.27 13.38
N ARG A 85 12.70 -1.36 14.08
CA ARG A 85 13.32 -0.24 14.81
C ARG A 85 14.04 -0.66 16.09
N SER A 86 13.57 -1.71 16.76
CA SER A 86 14.10 -2.18 18.06
C SER A 86 15.26 -3.18 17.92
N ARG A 87 15.81 -3.36 16.70
CA ARG A 87 16.98 -4.22 16.49
C ARG A 87 18.16 -3.69 17.28
N ALA A 88 18.95 -4.60 17.87
CA ALA A 88 20.19 -4.28 18.57
C ALA A 88 21.35 -3.94 17.60
N ILE A 89 21.08 -3.12 16.58
CA ILE A 89 22.05 -2.69 15.57
C ILE A 89 22.04 -1.15 15.54
N PRO A 90 23.21 -0.49 15.64
CA PRO A 90 23.27 0.96 15.58
C PRO A 90 22.62 1.52 14.31
N PRO A 91 21.80 2.59 14.40
CA PRO A 91 21.16 3.19 13.22
C PRO A 91 22.14 3.59 12.10
N SER A 92 23.38 3.93 12.44
CA SER A 92 24.45 4.24 11.49
C SER A 92 24.79 3.06 10.57
N ARG A 93 24.68 1.82 11.06
CA ARG A 93 24.88 0.58 10.28
C ARG A 93 23.63 0.18 9.49
N MET A 94 22.45 0.66 9.89
CA MET A 94 21.17 0.39 9.23
C MET A 94 20.71 1.52 8.28
N ARG A 95 21.54 2.54 8.00
CA ARG A 95 21.11 3.73 7.24
C ARG A 95 20.40 3.38 5.93
N ASN A 96 20.96 2.44 5.18
CA ASN A 96 20.40 2.03 3.89
C ASN A 96 19.05 1.33 4.07
N GLU A 97 18.92 0.45 5.06
CA GLU A 97 17.68 -0.28 5.36
C GLU A 97 16.59 0.68 5.87
N ILE A 98 16.95 1.62 6.75
CA ILE A 98 16.02 2.65 7.25
C ILE A 98 15.55 3.53 6.09
N ALA A 99 16.46 3.96 5.22
CA ALA A 99 16.14 4.78 4.06
C ALA A 99 15.26 4.00 3.06
N ALA A 100 15.55 2.72 2.85
CA ALA A 100 14.76 1.86 1.98
C ALA A 100 13.35 1.63 2.56
N MET A 101 13.23 1.23 3.83
CA MET A 101 11.94 1.10 4.52
C MET A 101 11.11 2.39 4.40
N ARG A 102 11.71 3.56 4.69
CA ARG A 102 11.03 4.87 4.59
C ARG A 102 10.53 5.20 3.19
N ARG A 103 11.21 4.70 2.14
CA ARG A 103 10.76 4.85 0.75
C ARG A 103 9.66 3.87 0.38
N SER A 104 9.64 2.69 1.01
CA SER A 104 8.70 1.61 0.70
C SER A 104 7.35 1.72 1.41
N ILE A 105 7.22 2.54 2.46
CA ILE A 105 5.97 2.66 3.23
C ILE A 105 5.49 4.10 3.37
N ARG A 106 4.18 4.26 3.58
CA ARG A 106 3.53 5.54 3.80
C ARG A 106 2.43 5.44 4.84
N HIS A 107 2.17 6.55 5.52
CA HIS A 107 1.03 6.69 6.42
C HIS A 107 -0.20 7.14 5.64
N SER A 108 -1.33 6.49 5.86
CA SER A 108 -2.62 6.93 5.32
C SER A 108 -3.32 7.87 6.30
N ASP A 109 -4.48 8.42 5.91
CA ASP A 109 -5.23 9.36 6.75
C ASP A 109 -5.86 8.70 7.99
N ASP A 110 -5.99 7.37 7.97
CA ASP A 110 -6.58 6.56 9.04
C ASP A 110 -5.57 6.06 10.08
N GLY A 111 -4.33 6.58 10.09
CA GLY A 111 -3.34 6.17 11.09
C GLY A 111 -2.47 4.98 10.69
N LEU A 112 -2.80 4.28 9.60
CA LEU A 112 -2.15 3.01 9.27
C LEU A 112 -1.02 3.19 8.26
N TRP A 113 0.06 2.42 8.46
CA TRP A 113 1.15 2.30 7.50
C TRP A 113 0.76 1.34 6.38
N PHE A 114 1.13 1.65 5.15
CA PHE A 114 0.90 0.81 3.98
C PHE A 114 2.08 0.87 3.00
N VAL A 115 2.18 -0.12 2.11
CA VAL A 115 3.21 -0.19 1.08
C VAL A 115 3.01 0.90 0.02
N ASP A 116 4.02 1.76 -0.19
CA ASP A 116 3.98 2.86 -1.17
C ASP A 116 4.39 2.36 -2.57
N TYR A 117 3.51 1.55 -3.18
CA TYR A 117 3.82 0.85 -4.43
C TYR A 117 4.07 1.76 -5.64
N LEU A 118 3.47 2.95 -5.69
CA LEU A 118 3.76 3.93 -6.76
C LEU A 118 5.16 4.52 -6.60
N GLN A 119 5.60 4.80 -5.37
CA GLN A 119 6.95 5.30 -5.14
C GLN A 119 8.00 4.24 -5.47
N ALA A 120 7.76 2.99 -5.09
CA ALA A 120 8.65 1.88 -5.39
C ALA A 120 8.70 1.61 -6.90
N GLY A 121 7.54 1.53 -7.56
CA GLY A 121 7.45 1.34 -9.01
C GLY A 121 8.18 2.43 -9.78
N ALA A 122 8.01 3.70 -9.39
CA ALA A 122 8.72 4.82 -10.03
C ALA A 122 10.24 4.76 -9.85
N VAL A 123 10.74 4.30 -8.70
CA VAL A 123 12.19 4.17 -8.45
C VAL A 123 12.83 3.07 -9.30
N SER A 124 12.04 2.09 -9.76
CA SER A 124 12.50 1.00 -10.62
C SER A 124 12.52 1.35 -12.11
N LEU A 125 12.13 2.56 -12.50
CA LEU A 125 12.06 2.99 -13.90
C LEU A 125 13.29 3.82 -14.30
N GLU A 126 13.65 3.74 -15.57
CA GLU A 126 14.91 4.25 -16.11
C GLU A 126 14.95 5.77 -16.26
N ASP A 127 13.82 6.38 -16.64
CA ASP A 127 13.73 7.83 -16.88
C ASP A 127 12.35 8.44 -16.54
N ASP A 128 12.30 9.77 -16.59
CA ASP A 128 11.11 10.58 -16.30
C ASP A 128 9.92 10.28 -17.24
N GLY A 129 10.18 9.89 -18.49
CA GLY A 129 9.15 9.51 -19.47
C GLY A 129 8.46 8.22 -19.05
N ALA A 130 9.24 7.18 -18.74
CA ALA A 130 8.74 5.91 -18.25
C ALA A 130 7.93 6.08 -16.94
N ILE A 131 8.41 6.94 -16.02
CA ILE A 131 7.68 7.27 -14.78
C ILE A 131 6.34 7.92 -15.10
N ARG A 132 6.29 8.89 -16.02
CA ARG A 132 5.05 9.55 -16.41
C ARG A 132 4.06 8.57 -17.02
N ASP A 133 4.52 7.66 -17.89
CA ASP A 133 3.65 6.69 -18.54
C ASP A 133 3.11 5.65 -17.56
N PHE A 134 3.94 5.17 -16.62
CA PHE A 134 3.48 4.35 -15.51
C PHE A 134 2.37 5.04 -14.69
N LEU A 135 2.53 6.32 -14.37
CA LEU A 135 1.52 7.08 -13.63
C LEU A 135 0.26 7.31 -14.47
N LYS A 136 0.38 7.60 -15.77
CA LYS A 136 -0.77 7.72 -16.68
C LYS A 136 -1.56 6.41 -16.80
N GLU A 137 -0.87 5.28 -16.90
CA GLU A 137 -1.54 3.97 -16.93
C GLU A 137 -2.31 3.73 -15.63
N HIS A 138 -1.67 3.93 -14.48
CA HIS A 138 -2.32 3.79 -13.18
C HIS A 138 -3.55 4.69 -13.04
N ARG A 139 -3.44 5.94 -13.50
CA ARG A 139 -4.54 6.90 -13.58
C ARG A 139 -5.69 6.37 -14.44
N GLY A 140 -5.39 5.89 -15.64
CA GLY A 140 -6.39 5.31 -16.56
C GLY A 140 -7.15 4.17 -15.88
N ARG A 141 -6.43 3.22 -15.26
CA ARG A 141 -7.06 2.10 -14.54
C ARG A 141 -7.99 2.52 -13.41
N ILE A 142 -7.68 3.61 -12.69
CA ILE A 142 -8.58 4.17 -11.67
C ILE A 142 -9.84 4.73 -12.32
N LEU A 143 -9.69 5.50 -13.40
CA LEU A 143 -10.81 6.16 -14.06
C LEU A 143 -11.73 5.15 -14.73
N ASP A 144 -11.18 4.17 -15.44
CA ASP A 144 -11.94 3.07 -16.06
C ASP A 144 -12.77 2.37 -14.99
N ALA A 145 -12.14 1.95 -13.90
CA ALA A 145 -12.82 1.22 -12.83
C ALA A 145 -13.81 2.08 -12.03
N ALA A 146 -13.61 3.41 -11.95
CA ALA A 146 -14.54 4.32 -11.29
C ALA A 146 -15.71 4.73 -12.19
N SER A 147 -15.54 4.73 -13.51
CA SER A 147 -16.57 5.16 -14.48
C SER A 147 -17.82 4.29 -14.45
N GLU A 148 -17.66 3.01 -14.07
CA GLU A 148 -18.72 2.01 -14.01
C GLU A 148 -19.43 1.95 -12.64
N VAL A 149 -18.98 2.75 -11.66
CA VAL A 149 -19.41 2.60 -10.27
C VAL A 149 -20.49 3.61 -9.91
N ASN A 150 -21.66 3.09 -9.53
CA ASN A 150 -22.74 3.92 -8.98
C ASN A 150 -22.25 4.70 -7.75
N VAL A 151 -22.63 5.97 -7.68
CA VAL A 151 -22.21 6.89 -6.62
C VAL A 151 -22.64 6.44 -5.21
N ALA A 152 -23.70 5.64 -5.09
CA ALA A 152 -24.16 5.04 -3.82
C ALA A 152 -23.44 3.72 -3.48
N SER A 153 -22.55 3.23 -4.34
CA SER A 153 -21.86 1.96 -4.16
C SER A 153 -20.86 2.01 -3.00
N SER A 154 -20.81 0.95 -2.21
CA SER A 154 -19.77 0.69 -1.21
C SER A 154 -18.37 0.51 -1.82
N ILE A 155 -18.27 0.40 -3.15
CA ILE A 155 -17.01 0.28 -3.89
C ILE A 155 -16.41 1.67 -4.17
N LEU A 156 -17.22 2.73 -4.31
CA LEU A 156 -16.74 4.09 -4.64
C LEU A 156 -15.63 4.59 -3.70
N PRO A 157 -15.70 4.41 -2.37
CA PRO A 157 -14.62 4.82 -1.46
C PRO A 157 -13.25 4.22 -1.81
N LYS A 158 -13.21 3.02 -2.40
CA LYS A 158 -11.97 2.34 -2.81
C LYS A 158 -11.27 3.11 -3.93
N TYR A 159 -12.02 3.56 -4.93
CA TYR A 159 -11.48 4.32 -6.06
C TYR A 159 -11.17 5.77 -5.70
N LEU A 160 -11.96 6.37 -4.81
CA LEU A 160 -11.65 7.67 -4.24
C LEU A 160 -10.33 7.65 -3.47
N TRP A 161 -10.10 6.62 -2.65
CA TRP A 161 -8.81 6.42 -1.98
C TRP A 161 -7.68 6.24 -2.99
N ALA A 162 -7.85 5.39 -4.01
CA ALA A 162 -6.82 5.14 -5.02
C ALA A 162 -6.47 6.41 -5.79
N ALA A 163 -7.46 7.23 -6.14
CA ALA A 163 -7.25 8.50 -6.82
C ALA A 163 -6.54 9.54 -5.94
N LYS A 164 -6.90 9.64 -4.65
CA LYS A 164 -6.19 10.49 -3.68
C LYS A 164 -4.74 10.03 -3.52
N TYR A 165 -4.53 8.73 -3.35
CA TYR A 165 -3.19 8.14 -3.25
C TYR A 165 -2.36 8.43 -4.50
N HIS A 166 -2.92 8.22 -5.69
CA HIS A 166 -2.29 8.50 -6.98
C HIS A 166 -1.86 9.96 -7.13
N ASN A 167 -2.77 10.91 -6.88
CA ASN A 167 -2.45 12.34 -6.96
C ASN A 167 -1.36 12.74 -5.95
N GLY A 168 -1.44 12.21 -4.73
CA GLY A 168 -0.40 12.40 -3.72
C GLY A 168 0.95 11.84 -4.17
N ALA A 169 0.99 10.68 -4.81
CA ALA A 169 2.20 10.07 -5.34
C ALA A 169 2.79 10.90 -6.49
N CYS A 170 1.97 11.35 -7.45
CA CYS A 170 2.41 12.22 -8.54
C CYS A 170 3.12 13.46 -8.01
N LYS A 171 2.54 14.14 -7.00
CA LYS A 171 3.15 15.32 -6.39
C LYS A 171 4.51 15.05 -5.78
N ARG A 172 4.71 13.88 -5.16
CA ARG A 172 5.98 13.51 -4.51
C ARG A 172 7.03 13.07 -5.52
N ILE A 173 6.66 12.21 -6.45
CA ILE A 173 7.56 11.59 -7.43
C ILE A 173 8.03 12.64 -8.43
N LEU A 174 7.10 13.38 -9.02
CA LEU A 174 7.38 14.37 -10.06
C LEU A 174 7.72 15.75 -9.49
N LYS A 175 7.60 15.94 -8.16
CA LYS A 175 7.85 17.21 -7.44
C LYS A 175 7.04 18.41 -7.99
N ILE A 176 5.93 18.14 -8.67
CA ILE A 176 5.03 19.14 -9.27
C ILE A 176 3.61 18.90 -8.74
N ALA A 177 2.91 19.96 -8.36
CA ALA A 177 1.63 19.85 -7.66
C ALA A 177 0.49 19.22 -8.50
N SER A 178 0.46 19.49 -9.81
CA SER A 178 -0.57 19.01 -10.73
C SER A 178 0.00 18.94 -12.13
N ILE A 179 -0.26 17.85 -12.84
CA ILE A 179 0.19 17.67 -14.23
C ILE A 179 -1.01 17.23 -15.06
N PRO A 180 -1.46 18.04 -16.04
CA PRO A 180 -2.55 17.68 -16.93
C PRO A 180 -2.33 16.30 -17.57
N GLY A 181 -3.38 15.48 -17.58
CA GLY A 181 -3.33 14.12 -18.13
C GLY A 181 -2.64 13.07 -17.24
N ILE A 182 -2.00 13.46 -16.13
CA ILE A 182 -1.45 12.51 -15.14
C ILE A 182 -2.25 12.56 -13.85
N THR A 183 -2.42 13.74 -13.24
CA THR A 183 -3.26 13.86 -12.05
C THR A 183 -4.75 13.73 -12.40
N ILE A 184 -5.54 13.16 -11.50
CA ILE A 184 -6.99 13.03 -11.63
C ILE A 184 -7.65 14.30 -11.12
N SER A 185 -8.44 14.95 -11.97
CA SER A 185 -9.16 16.17 -11.62
C SER A 185 -10.57 15.89 -11.09
N LYS A 186 -11.18 16.90 -10.45
CA LYS A 186 -12.59 16.84 -10.03
C LYS A 186 -13.56 16.72 -11.20
N LYS A 187 -13.21 17.23 -12.39
CA LYS A 187 -14.07 17.11 -13.58
C LYS A 187 -14.20 15.66 -14.02
N GLU A 188 -13.12 14.88 -13.87
CA GLU A 188 -13.04 13.49 -14.31
C GLU A 188 -13.56 12.51 -13.25
N LEU A 189 -13.49 12.89 -11.97
CA LEU A 189 -14.11 12.14 -10.90
C LEU A 189 -14.84 13.10 -9.94
N PRO A 190 -16.08 13.53 -10.27
CA PRO A 190 -16.84 14.51 -9.50
C PRO A 190 -17.03 14.15 -8.02
N SER A 191 -17.09 12.84 -7.74
CA SER A 191 -17.18 12.30 -6.39
C SER A 191 -15.98 12.62 -5.47
N PHE A 192 -14.89 13.20 -5.97
CA PHE A 192 -13.76 13.68 -5.16
C PHE A 192 -14.16 14.66 -4.06
N GLU A 193 -15.21 15.46 -4.27
CA GLU A 193 -15.73 16.40 -3.26
C GLU A 193 -16.12 15.68 -1.96
N ARG A 194 -16.52 14.41 -2.05
CA ARG A 194 -16.98 13.59 -0.90
C ARG A 194 -15.85 13.07 -0.02
N LEU A 195 -14.59 13.09 -0.47
CA LEU A 195 -13.41 12.71 0.33
C LEU A 195 -13.15 13.64 1.53
N ARG A 196 -13.84 14.80 1.60
CA ARG A 196 -13.73 15.72 2.74
C ARG A 196 -14.53 15.26 3.96
N LEU A 197 -15.38 14.24 3.83
CA LEU A 197 -16.04 13.65 4.97
C LEU A 197 -15.11 12.60 5.58
N PRO A 198 -14.82 12.65 6.89
CA PRO A 198 -14.12 11.55 7.53
C PRO A 198 -14.88 10.26 7.18
N MET A 199 -14.15 9.21 6.80
CA MET A 199 -14.69 7.85 6.79
C MET A 199 -15.01 7.51 8.25
N LEU A 200 -16.12 8.06 8.76
CA LEU A 200 -16.76 7.57 9.96
C LEU A 200 -17.08 6.12 9.66
N LEU A 201 -16.46 5.24 10.43
CA LEU A 201 -16.80 3.84 10.52
C LEU A 201 -18.32 3.77 10.68
N THR A 202 -19.06 3.50 9.60
CA THR A 202 -20.43 3.02 9.73
C THR A 202 -20.33 1.59 10.19
N GLY A 203 -19.96 1.43 11.46
CA GLY A 203 -20.23 0.23 12.22
C GLY A 203 -21.74 0.08 12.22
N ASN A 204 -22.21 -0.97 11.57
CA ASN A 204 -23.59 -1.42 11.71
C ASN A 204 -23.88 -1.56 13.20
N GLY A 205 -24.77 -0.71 13.71
CA GLY A 205 -25.37 -0.89 15.01
C GLY A 205 -26.05 -2.25 15.02
N VAL A 206 -25.53 -3.14 15.86
CA VAL A 206 -26.22 -4.36 16.25
C VAL A 206 -27.50 -3.92 16.96
N ARG A 207 -28.65 -4.11 16.28
CA ARG A 207 -29.92 -4.28 16.95
C ARG A 207 -30.05 -5.77 17.24
N GLY A 208 -30.12 -6.11 18.52
CA GLY A 208 -30.30 -7.44 19.07
C GLY A 208 -30.21 -7.35 20.58
#